data_AF-A0A963NSP3-F1
#
_entry.id   AF-A0A963NSP3-F1
#
_cell.length_a   1.000
_cell.length_b   1.000
_cell.length_c   1.000
_cell.angle_alpha   90.00
_cell.angle_beta   90.00
_cell.angle_gamma   90.00
#
_symmetry.space_group_name_H-M   'P 1'
#
loop_
_entity.id
_entity.type
_entity.pdbx_description
1 polymer ?
#
loop_
_entity_poly.entity_id
_entity_poly.type
_entity_poly.pdbx_seq_one_letter_code
_entity_poly.pdbx_strand_id
1 'polypeptide(L)'
;MKSNAEIHVVVFIMFFLLITCAPMTAFSAAQSSHHNHVALADHYENLAAEVQTKAQQQKEILKNKPRTSYFGRNGQHIKKRVSQRIRNYEKAAEIHLAKAADHRRIAQEQAKRDFFSKPGTGNAQIDKAKLRSNDSSSAEERTDFKESL
;
A
#
# COMPACT_ATOMS: atom_id res chain seq x y z
N MET A 1 57.08 -6.64 -5.83
CA MET A 1 56.19 -6.26 -6.95
C MET A 1 55.23 -7.41 -7.19
N LYS A 2 53.97 -7.29 -6.74
CA LYS A 2 52.96 -8.34 -6.95
C LYS A 2 52.55 -8.30 -8.43
N SER A 3 52.63 -9.44 -9.10
CA SER A 3 52.30 -9.54 -10.52
C SER A 3 50.78 -9.35 -10.69
N ASN A 4 50.37 -8.74 -11.79
CA ASN A 4 48.96 -8.42 -12.06
C ASN A 4 48.06 -9.67 -12.00
N ALA A 5 48.62 -10.85 -12.27
CA ALA A 5 47.93 -12.14 -12.15
C ALA A 5 47.45 -12.44 -10.72
N GLU A 6 48.24 -12.14 -9.69
CA GLU A 6 47.83 -12.38 -8.30
C GLU A 6 46.75 -11.42 -7.83
N ILE A 7 46.76 -10.18 -8.33
CA ILE A 7 45.71 -9.20 -8.06
C ILE A 7 44.40 -9.65 -8.69
N HIS A 8 44.43 -10.15 -9.92
CA HIS A 8 43.23 -10.68 -10.59
C HIS A 8 42.67 -11.93 -9.89
N VAL A 9 43.52 -12.85 -9.43
CA VAL A 9 43.08 -14.03 -8.68
C VAL A 9 42.39 -13.63 -7.38
N VAL A 10 42.95 -12.67 -6.64
CA VAL A 10 42.36 -12.18 -5.38
C VAL A 10 41.02 -11.46 -5.63
N VAL A 11 40.93 -10.63 -6.69
CA VAL A 11 39.68 -9.94 -7.06
C VAL A 11 38.60 -10.92 -7.49
N PHE A 12 38.96 -11.98 -8.24
CA PHE A 12 38.03 -13.01 -8.65
C PHE A 12 37.46 -13.75 -7.42
N ILE A 13 38.31 -14.17 -6.48
CA ILE A 13 37.90 -14.88 -5.25
C ILE A 13 36.98 -14.00 -4.38
N MET A 14 37.28 -12.71 -4.24
CA MET A 14 36.40 -11.76 -3.53
C MET A 14 35.02 -11.63 -4.18
N PHE A 15 34.94 -11.69 -5.52
CA PHE A 15 33.67 -11.62 -6.25
C PHE A 15 32.79 -12.86 -6.03
N PHE A 16 33.40 -14.05 -5.91
CA PHE A 16 32.67 -15.30 -5.63
C PHE A 16 32.20 -15.41 -4.17
N LEU A 17 32.86 -14.75 -3.22
CA LEU A 17 32.52 -14.79 -1.80
C LEU A 17 31.25 -14.00 -1.42
N LEU A 18 30.66 -13.25 -2.36
CA LEU A 18 29.40 -12.53 -2.15
C LEU A 18 28.14 -13.39 -2.40
N ILE A 19 28.29 -14.67 -2.73
CA ILE A 19 27.18 -15.59 -3.07
C ILE A 19 26.85 -16.55 -1.91
N THR A 20 26.86 -16.06 -0.67
CA THR A 20 26.23 -16.74 0.47
C THR A 20 25.13 -15.86 1.03
N CYS A 21 24.00 -15.82 0.32
CA CYS A 21 22.78 -15.24 0.86
C CYS A 21 22.14 -16.31 1.77
N ALA A 22 22.24 -16.12 3.10
CA ALA A 22 21.39 -16.84 4.04
C ALA A 22 19.91 -16.48 3.76
N PRO A 23 18.95 -17.41 3.89
CA PRO A 23 17.55 -17.03 3.83
C PRO A 23 17.24 -16.14 5.04
N MET A 24 16.97 -14.85 4.80
CA MET A 24 16.31 -14.02 5.78
C MET A 24 15.00 -14.70 6.13
N THR A 25 14.91 -15.19 7.36
CA THR A 25 13.67 -15.66 7.96
C THR A 25 12.56 -14.67 7.61
N ALA A 26 11.54 -15.17 6.91
CA ALA A 26 10.41 -14.38 6.45
C ALA A 26 9.93 -13.49 7.59
N PHE A 27 10.05 -12.17 7.40
CA PHE A 27 9.42 -11.16 8.22
C PHE A 27 7.92 -11.43 8.17
N SER A 28 7.45 -12.23 9.12
CA SER A 28 6.04 -12.54 9.34
C SER A 28 5.44 -11.33 10.04
N ALA A 29 5.36 -10.23 9.31
CA ALA A 29 4.52 -9.12 9.70
C ALA A 29 3.17 -9.30 9.02
N ALA A 30 2.29 -9.99 9.73
CA ALA A 30 0.91 -9.55 9.82
C ALA A 30 0.89 -8.14 10.48
N GLN A 31 1.56 -7.15 9.88
CA GLN A 31 1.30 -5.74 10.16
C GLN A 31 0.05 -5.42 9.36
N SER A 32 -1.00 -5.00 10.08
CA SER A 32 -2.28 -4.54 9.56
C SER A 32 -2.19 -4.08 8.10
N SER A 33 -2.73 -4.87 7.18
CA SER A 33 -2.61 -4.63 5.73
C SER A 33 -3.07 -3.23 5.31
N HIS A 34 -3.95 -2.64 6.14
CA HIS A 34 -4.54 -1.33 5.93
C HIS A 34 -3.52 -0.19 5.94
N HIS A 35 -2.66 -0.12 6.97
CA HIS A 35 -1.67 0.95 7.10
C HIS A 35 -0.59 0.86 6.01
N ASN A 36 -0.33 -0.34 5.51
CA ASN A 36 0.66 -0.56 4.45
C ASN A 36 0.18 0.00 3.11
N HIS A 37 -1.10 -0.14 2.76
CA HIS A 37 -1.61 0.35 1.47
C HIS A 37 -1.74 1.88 1.42
N VAL A 38 -2.10 2.54 2.53
CA VAL A 38 -2.09 4.01 2.59
C VAL A 38 -0.68 4.55 2.40
N ALA A 39 0.30 4.01 3.15
CA ALA A 39 1.70 4.43 3.01
C ALA A 39 2.26 4.17 1.61
N LEU A 40 1.88 3.06 0.96
CA LEU A 40 2.26 2.77 -0.42
C LEU A 40 1.63 3.75 -1.41
N ALA A 41 0.38 4.16 -1.21
CA ALA A 41 -0.27 5.17 -2.05
C ALA A 41 0.47 6.50 -1.97
N ASP A 42 0.75 6.98 -0.75
CA ASP A 42 1.48 8.23 -0.51
C ASP A 42 2.89 8.18 -1.13
N HIS A 43 3.57 7.03 -1.02
CA HIS A 43 4.87 6.83 -1.64
C HIS A 43 4.83 7.01 -3.17
N TYR A 44 3.84 6.39 -3.84
CA TYR A 44 3.71 6.53 -5.28
C TYR A 44 3.22 7.91 -5.71
N GLU A 45 2.41 8.60 -4.91
CA GLU A 45 2.05 10.01 -5.14
C GLU A 45 3.27 10.92 -5.09
N ASN A 46 4.15 10.73 -4.10
CA ASN A 46 5.40 11.46 -4.00
C ASN A 46 6.32 11.19 -5.20
N LEU A 47 6.44 9.93 -5.64
CA LEU A 47 7.19 9.59 -6.84
C LEU A 47 6.60 10.25 -8.09
N ALA A 48 5.26 10.28 -8.23
CA ALA A 48 4.60 10.97 -9.33
C ALA A 48 4.92 12.47 -9.33
N ALA A 49 4.88 13.13 -8.17
CA ALA A 49 5.23 14.54 -8.03
C ALA A 49 6.70 14.82 -8.38
N GLU A 50 7.61 13.94 -7.97
CA GLU A 50 9.04 14.06 -8.28
C GLU A 50 9.29 13.98 -9.80
N VAL A 51 8.72 12.97 -10.48
CA VAL A 51 8.92 12.81 -11.92
C VAL A 51 8.19 13.89 -12.73
N GLN A 52 7.05 14.39 -12.25
CA GLN A 52 6.36 15.54 -12.84
C GLN A 52 7.20 16.81 -12.73
N THR A 53 7.87 17.03 -11.59
CA THR A 53 8.82 18.14 -11.41
C THR A 53 9.97 18.04 -12.43
N LYS A 54 10.52 16.84 -12.64
CA LYS A 54 11.55 16.60 -13.68
C LYS A 54 11.02 16.90 -15.09
N ALA A 55 9.77 16.55 -15.40
CA ALA A 55 9.15 16.91 -16.67
C ALA A 55 9.05 18.43 -16.85
N GLN A 56 8.62 19.15 -15.81
CA GLN A 56 8.52 20.61 -15.84
C GLN A 56 9.89 21.27 -16.02
N GLN A 57 10.93 20.79 -15.34
CA GLN A 57 12.30 21.28 -15.53
C GLN A 57 12.75 21.15 -17.00
N GLN A 58 12.47 20.01 -17.64
CA GLN A 58 12.78 19.83 -19.07
C GLN A 58 11.98 20.77 -19.98
N LYS A 59 10.71 21.07 -19.63
CA LYS A 59 9.88 22.05 -20.36
C LYS A 59 10.44 23.46 -20.23
N GLU A 60 10.86 23.88 -19.04
CA GLU A 60 11.46 25.19 -18.81
C GLU A 60 12.78 25.36 -19.57
N ILE A 61 13.63 24.32 -19.63
CA ILE A 61 14.85 24.32 -20.45
C ILE A 61 14.54 24.60 -21.93
N LEU A 62 13.45 24.06 -22.46
CA LEU A 62 13.01 24.31 -23.85
C LEU A 62 12.45 25.72 -24.03
N LYS A 63 11.71 26.23 -23.04
CA LYS A 63 11.06 27.54 -23.08
C LYS A 63 12.07 28.69 -23.02
N ASN A 64 13.09 28.57 -22.18
CA ASN A 64 14.03 29.66 -21.87
C ASN A 64 15.22 29.73 -22.83
N LYS A 65 15.27 28.91 -23.89
CA LYS A 65 16.38 28.91 -24.84
C LYS A 65 16.11 29.75 -26.09
N PRO A 66 17.11 30.52 -26.56
CA PRO A 66 16.98 31.35 -27.75
C PRO A 66 16.68 30.48 -28.98
N ARG A 67 15.60 30.83 -29.69
CA ARG A 67 15.06 30.06 -30.83
C ARG A 67 16.01 29.98 -32.02
N THR A 68 16.97 30.90 -32.13
CA THR A 68 17.85 31.07 -33.29
C THR A 68 19.17 30.31 -33.22
N SER A 69 19.73 30.06 -32.02
CA SER A 69 21.04 29.40 -31.88
C SER A 69 20.97 27.95 -31.38
N TYR A 70 19.96 27.61 -30.57
CA TYR A 70 19.94 26.32 -29.88
C TYR A 70 19.46 25.15 -30.76
N PHE A 71 18.72 25.44 -31.83
CA PHE A 71 18.11 24.44 -32.71
C PHE A 71 18.60 24.49 -34.16
N GLY A 72 19.87 24.88 -34.37
CA GLY A 72 20.53 24.74 -35.68
C GLY A 72 20.59 23.26 -36.16
N ARG A 73 21.33 22.96 -37.23
CA ARG A 73 21.36 21.60 -37.85
C ARG A 73 21.50 20.44 -36.82
N ASN A 74 22.31 20.62 -35.77
CA ASN A 74 22.50 19.61 -34.70
C ASN A 74 21.46 19.69 -33.56
N GLY A 75 20.77 20.81 -33.41
CA GLY A 75 19.84 21.03 -32.31
C GLY A 75 18.50 20.31 -32.48
N GLN A 76 18.11 19.91 -33.70
CA GLN A 76 16.93 19.06 -33.89
C GLN A 76 17.02 17.74 -33.10
N HIS A 77 18.20 17.13 -33.02
CA HIS A 77 18.43 15.93 -32.23
C HIS A 77 18.28 16.20 -30.72
N ILE A 78 18.78 17.34 -30.25
CA ILE A 78 18.63 17.78 -28.86
C ILE A 78 17.15 18.00 -28.54
N LYS A 79 16.40 18.67 -29.43
CA LYS A 79 14.96 18.87 -29.29
C LYS A 79 14.23 17.55 -29.14
N LYS A 80 14.47 16.60 -30.06
CA LYS A 80 13.87 15.25 -30.03
C LYS A 80 14.18 14.53 -28.71
N ARG A 81 15.44 14.57 -28.25
CA ARG A 81 15.86 13.93 -27.00
C ARG A 81 15.16 14.53 -25.78
N VAL A 82 15.10 15.86 -25.68
CA VAL A 82 14.41 16.52 -24.56
C VAL A 82 12.90 16.27 -24.61
N SER A 83 12.28 16.35 -25.79
CA SER A 83 10.86 16.01 -25.96
C SER A 83 10.57 14.55 -25.59
N GLN A 84 11.47 13.61 -25.90
CA GLN A 84 11.32 12.22 -25.47
C GLN A 84 11.41 12.08 -23.96
N ARG A 85 12.35 12.79 -23.31
CA ARG A 85 12.47 12.79 -21.84
C ARG A 85 11.21 13.31 -21.17
N ILE A 86 10.64 14.40 -21.67
CA ILE A 86 9.37 14.96 -21.15
C ILE A 86 8.28 13.90 -21.21
N ARG A 87 8.04 13.29 -22.37
CA ARG A 87 7.04 12.24 -22.54
C ARG A 87 7.28 11.04 -21.62
N ASN A 88 8.53 10.63 -21.45
CA ASN A 88 8.87 9.52 -20.57
C ASN A 88 8.57 9.83 -19.10
N TYR A 89 8.86 11.05 -18.64
CA TYR A 89 8.54 11.47 -17.28
C TYR A 89 7.04 11.63 -17.05
N GLU A 90 6.30 12.17 -18.02
CA GLU A 90 4.83 12.25 -17.95
C GLU A 90 4.20 10.86 -17.86
N LYS A 91 4.63 9.92 -18.71
CA LYS A 91 4.18 8.53 -18.65
C LYS A 91 4.55 7.86 -17.31
N ALA A 92 5.72 8.16 -16.76
CA ALA A 92 6.12 7.65 -15.45
C ALA A 92 5.21 8.20 -14.34
N ALA A 93 4.86 9.50 -14.37
CA ALA A 93 3.91 10.10 -13.43
C ALA A 93 2.55 9.40 -13.50
N GLU A 94 2.01 9.17 -14.69
CA GLU A 94 0.75 8.45 -14.89
C GLU A 94 0.78 7.04 -14.29
N ILE A 95 1.86 6.29 -14.52
CA ILE A 95 2.03 4.94 -13.96
C ILE A 95 2.07 4.99 -12.43
N HIS A 96 2.80 5.95 -11.84
CA HIS A 96 2.87 6.10 -10.40
C HIS A 96 1.51 6.49 -9.80
N LEU A 97 0.77 7.41 -10.43
CA LEU A 97 -0.57 7.79 -9.99
C LEU A 97 -1.56 6.61 -10.08
N ALA A 98 -1.49 5.79 -11.13
CA ALA A 98 -2.32 4.59 -11.25
C ALA A 98 -2.05 3.61 -10.10
N LYS A 99 -0.77 3.36 -9.76
CA LYS A 99 -0.39 2.52 -8.62
C LYS A 99 -0.86 3.09 -7.29
N ALA A 100 -0.77 4.41 -7.11
CA ALA A 100 -1.29 5.06 -5.92
C ALA A 100 -2.81 4.87 -5.78
N ALA A 101 -3.55 5.06 -6.88
CA ALA A 101 -5.00 4.86 -6.91
C ALA A 101 -5.39 3.42 -6.58
N ASP A 102 -4.65 2.43 -7.11
CA ASP A 102 -4.86 1.01 -6.77
C ASP A 102 -4.68 0.75 -5.28
N HIS A 103 -3.62 1.28 -4.68
CA HIS A 103 -3.38 1.13 -3.25
C HIS A 103 -4.43 1.84 -2.39
N ARG A 104 -4.88 3.05 -2.78
CA ARG A 104 -5.99 3.73 -2.10
C ARG A 104 -7.29 2.93 -2.17
N ARG A 105 -7.60 2.34 -3.32
CA ARG A 105 -8.79 1.48 -3.48
C ARG A 105 -8.72 0.27 -2.55
N ILE A 106 -7.58 -0.42 -2.50
CA ILE A 106 -7.38 -1.58 -1.62
C ILE A 106 -7.52 -1.18 -0.15
N ALA A 107 -6.93 -0.05 0.25
CA ALA A 107 -7.14 0.50 1.59
C ALA A 107 -8.64 0.70 1.86
N GLN A 108 -9.37 1.44 1.02
CA GLN A 108 -10.80 1.66 1.21
C GLN A 108 -11.62 0.36 1.33
N GLU A 109 -11.31 -0.66 0.52
CA GLU A 109 -11.96 -1.97 0.60
C GLU A 109 -11.69 -2.68 1.93
N GLN A 110 -10.46 -2.62 2.45
CA GLN A 110 -10.12 -3.20 3.75
C GLN A 110 -10.83 -2.48 4.90
N ALA A 111 -10.99 -1.16 4.84
CA ALA A 111 -11.65 -0.37 5.90
C ALA A 111 -13.12 -0.71 6.00
N LYS A 112 -13.76 -0.89 4.83
CA LYS A 112 -15.14 -1.35 4.76
C LYS A 112 -15.27 -2.73 5.39
N ARG A 113 -14.38 -3.68 5.06
CA ARG A 113 -14.41 -5.02 5.66
C ARG A 113 -14.24 -4.98 7.17
N ASP A 114 -13.26 -4.23 7.68
CA ASP A 114 -13.02 -4.09 9.12
C ASP A 114 -14.24 -3.50 9.86
N PHE A 115 -14.94 -2.55 9.23
CA PHE A 115 -16.19 -1.99 9.76
C PHE A 115 -17.30 -3.04 9.88
N PHE A 116 -17.47 -3.91 8.89
CA PHE A 116 -18.49 -4.97 8.90
C PHE A 116 -18.10 -6.20 9.73
N SER A 117 -16.81 -6.44 9.95
CA SER A 117 -16.29 -7.59 10.72
C SER A 117 -16.21 -7.35 12.23
N LYS A 118 -16.51 -6.15 12.72
CA LYS A 118 -16.64 -5.89 14.16
C LYS A 118 -18.04 -6.35 14.59
N PRO A 119 -18.21 -7.52 15.23
CA PRO A 119 -19.51 -7.86 15.80
C PRO A 119 -19.83 -6.78 16.82
N GLY A 120 -21.00 -6.17 16.70
CA GLY A 120 -21.51 -5.30 17.74
C GLY A 120 -21.36 -6.04 19.08
N THR A 121 -20.89 -5.33 20.09
CA THR A 121 -20.94 -5.73 21.50
C THR A 121 -22.40 -5.99 21.86
N GLY A 122 -22.90 -7.15 21.46
CA GLY A 122 -24.25 -7.65 21.66
C GLY A 122 -24.36 -8.31 23.02
N ASN A 123 -24.11 -7.55 24.08
CA ASN A 123 -24.55 -7.92 25.43
C ASN A 123 -26.08 -7.75 25.59
N ALA A 124 -26.85 -7.92 24.51
CA ALA A 124 -28.31 -7.80 24.49
C ALA A 124 -29.03 -9.16 24.49
N GLN A 125 -28.30 -10.26 24.78
CA GLN A 125 -28.87 -11.61 24.83
C GLN A 125 -28.86 -12.25 26.23
N ILE A 126 -28.54 -11.51 27.29
CA ILE A 126 -28.58 -12.06 28.66
C ILE A 126 -29.87 -11.71 29.42
N ASP A 127 -30.65 -10.73 28.96
CA ASP A 127 -31.85 -10.29 29.71
C ASP A 127 -33.16 -10.98 29.29
N LYS A 128 -33.23 -11.60 28.11
CA LYS A 128 -34.48 -12.26 27.65
C LYS A 128 -34.75 -13.61 28.31
N ALA A 129 -33.75 -14.23 28.94
CA ALA A 129 -33.94 -15.48 29.66
C ALA A 129 -34.50 -15.27 31.09
N LYS A 130 -34.39 -14.06 31.65
CA LYS A 130 -34.78 -13.80 33.05
C LYS A 130 -36.23 -13.35 33.23
N LEU A 131 -36.94 -13.00 32.15
CA LEU A 131 -38.35 -12.60 32.23
C LEU A 131 -39.33 -13.80 32.18
N ARG A 132 -38.86 -14.99 31.77
CA ARG A 132 -39.72 -16.18 31.60
C ARG A 132 -39.71 -17.13 32.80
N SER A 133 -38.83 -16.93 33.78
CA SER A 133 -38.77 -17.76 34.99
C SER A 133 -39.62 -17.23 36.16
N ASN A 134 -40.21 -16.04 36.05
CA ASN A 134 -40.98 -15.42 37.14
C ASN A 134 -42.50 -15.56 37.01
N ASP A 135 -43.01 -16.15 35.93
CA ASP A 135 -44.46 -16.24 35.66
C ASP A 135 -45.04 -17.65 35.85
N SER A 136 -44.22 -18.63 36.28
CA SER A 136 -44.64 -20.03 36.47
C SER A 136 -44.61 -20.51 37.92
N SER A 137 -44.55 -19.61 38.91
CA SER A 137 -44.51 -19.96 40.35
C SER A 137 -45.77 -19.59 41.12
N SER A 138 -46.84 -19.13 40.47
CA SER A 138 -48.05 -18.65 41.16
C SER A 138 -49.34 -19.18 40.54
N ALA A 139 -49.48 -20.51 40.41
CA ALA A 139 -50.78 -21.14 40.14
C ALA A 139 -50.75 -22.66 40.37
N GLU A 140 -50.53 -23.13 41.61
CA GLU A 140 -51.05 -24.44 42.05
C GLU A 140 -50.93 -24.62 43.57
N GLU A 141 -51.78 -23.92 44.33
CA GLU A 141 -52.12 -24.33 45.69
C GLU A 141 -53.58 -23.96 45.94
N ARG A 142 -54.50 -24.89 45.63
CA ARG A 142 -55.84 -25.03 46.24
C ARG A 142 -56.62 -26.18 45.59
N THR A 143 -56.39 -27.39 46.07
CA THR A 143 -57.38 -28.47 45.99
C THR A 143 -57.50 -29.12 47.36
N ASP A 144 -58.17 -28.44 48.28
CA ASP A 144 -58.85 -29.14 49.38
C ASP A 144 -59.84 -28.17 50.06
N PHE A 145 -61.11 -28.18 49.62
CA PHE A 145 -62.28 -27.93 50.49
C PHE A 145 -63.60 -28.05 49.70
N LYS A 146 -64.59 -28.72 50.31
CA LYS A 146 -66.06 -28.78 50.03
C LYS A 146 -66.55 -29.97 49.19
N GLU A 147 -67.58 -30.73 49.58
CA GLU A 147 -68.46 -30.69 50.76
C GLU A 147 -69.21 -32.02 50.82
N SER A 148 -69.51 -32.47 52.05
CA SER A 148 -70.47 -33.53 52.35
C SER A 148 -71.89 -33.15 51.92
N LEU A 149 -72.60 -34.09 51.31
CA LEU A 149 -74.03 -34.35 51.50
C LEU A 149 -74.33 -35.79 51.08
#